data_AF-A0A352DZ37-F1
#
_entry.id   AF-A0A352DZ37-F1
#
_cell.length_a   1.000
_cell.length_b   1.000
_cell.length_c   1.000
_cell.angle_alpha   90.00
_cell.angle_beta   90.00
_cell.angle_gamma   90.00
#
_symmetry.space_group_name_H-M   'P 1'
#
loop_
_entity.id
_entity.type
_entity.pdbx_description
1 polymer ?
#
loop_
_entity_poly.entity_id
_entity_poly.type
_entity_poly.pdbx_seq_one_letter_code
_entity_poly.pdbx_strand_id
1 'polypeptide(L)' 'LAGPRGRFTMVVGHHPVYSNGKHGDTEYLIRDWAPLLERHKVHVYLAGHDHDLQHLEMAERFTSFVIS' A
#
# COMPACT_ATOMS: atom_id res chain seq x y z
N LEU A 1 -11.31 4.69 7.23
CA LEU A 1 -12.09 4.05 6.15
C LEU A 1 -13.48 3.70 6.68
N ALA A 2 -14.53 3.72 5.84
CA ALA A 2 -15.84 3.19 6.21
C ALA A 2 -15.74 1.66 6.44
N GLY A 3 -16.73 1.06 7.13
CA GLY A 3 -16.73 -0.38 7.41
C GLY A 3 -16.67 -1.25 6.13
N PRO A 4 -16.27 -2.53 6.25
CA PRO A 4 -16.11 -3.43 5.09
C PRO A 4 -17.41 -3.56 4.29
N ARG A 5 -17.33 -3.43 2.97
CA ARG A 5 -18.47 -3.59 2.04
C ARG A 5 -18.40 -4.86 1.19
N GLY A 6 -17.36 -5.66 1.36
CA GLY A 6 -17.10 -6.89 0.61
C GLY A 6 -16.01 -7.74 1.25
N ARG A 7 -15.73 -8.89 0.63
CA ARG A 7 -14.71 -9.83 1.11
C ARG A 7 -13.29 -9.27 1.03
N PHE A 8 -13.01 -8.50 -0.02
CA PHE A 8 -11.73 -7.85 -0.24
C PHE A 8 -11.89 -6.34 -0.21
N THR A 9 -10.93 -5.67 0.40
CA THR A 9 -10.82 -4.20 0.41
C THR A 9 -9.50 -3.84 -0.24
N MET A 10 -9.56 -3.01 -1.27
CA MET A 10 -8.40 -2.50 -1.99
C MET A 10 -8.37 -0.98 -1.86
N VAL A 11 -7.16 -0.41 -1.77
CA VAL A 11 -6.93 1.04 -1.81
C VAL A 11 -6.01 1.33 -2.98
N VAL A 12 -6.29 2.42 -3.70
CA VAL A 12 -5.50 2.83 -4.87
C VAL A 12 -5.00 4.25 -4.66
N GLY A 13 -3.71 4.47 -4.90
CA GLY A 13 -3.07 5.79 -4.88
C GLY A 13 -2.07 5.90 -6.04
N HIS A 14 -1.56 7.11 -6.30
CA HIS A 14 -0.49 7.25 -7.31
C HIS A 14 0.88 6.89 -6.74
N HIS A 15 1.24 7.44 -5.58
CA HIS A 15 2.55 7.23 -4.95
C HIS A 15 2.57 5.94 -4.11
N PRO A 16 3.66 5.17 -4.12
CA PRO A 16 3.80 3.95 -3.32
C PRO A 16 3.95 4.31 -1.84
N VAL A 17 3.41 3.49 -0.93
CA VAL A 17 3.74 3.62 0.50
C VAL A 17 5.19 3.18 0.72
N TYR A 18 5.53 2.01 0.18
CA TYR A 18 6.88 1.44 0.16
C TYR A 18 7.27 1.13 -1.28
N SER A 19 8.54 1.33 -1.61
CA SER A 19 9.06 1.01 -2.94
C SER A 19 10.55 0.71 -2.90
N ASN A 20 10.97 -0.31 -3.65
CA ASN A 20 12.39 -0.57 -3.96
C ASN A 20 12.84 0.12 -5.26
N GLY A 21 11.98 0.99 -5.83
CA GLY A 21 12.22 1.74 -7.06
C GLY A 21 13.07 2.99 -6.83
N LYS A 22 13.25 3.78 -7.89
CA LYS A 22 14.14 4.95 -7.87
C LYS A 22 13.70 6.03 -6.89
N HIS A 23 12.39 6.24 -6.74
CA HIS A 23 11.86 7.28 -5.86
C HIS A 23 11.80 6.82 -4.40
N GLY A 24 11.76 5.50 -4.18
CA GLY A 24 11.78 4.88 -2.86
C GLY A 24 10.48 5.09 -2.09
N ASP A 25 10.59 4.90 -0.78
CA ASP A 25 9.50 5.01 0.17
C ASP A 25 8.90 6.42 0.24
N THR A 26 7.57 6.52 0.38
CA THR A 26 6.90 7.80 0.58
C THR A 26 6.61 8.04 2.06
N GLU A 27 7.52 8.75 2.75
CA GLU A 27 7.52 8.95 4.21
C GLU A 27 6.19 9.40 4.82
N TYR A 28 5.50 10.35 4.19
CA TYR A 28 4.22 10.84 4.73
C TYR A 28 3.11 9.78 4.61
N LEU A 29 3.15 8.90 3.60
CA LEU A 29 2.23 7.78 3.47
C LEU A 29 2.58 6.66 4.47
N ILE A 30 3.87 6.42 4.76
CA ILE A 30 4.27 5.50 5.82
C ILE A 30 3.72 5.99 7.16
N ARG A 31 3.89 7.28 7.47
CA ARG A 31 3.42 7.87 8.72
C ARG A 31 1.90 7.84 8.85
N ASP A 32 1.18 8.28 7.81
CA ASP A 32 -0.24 8.60 7.92
C ASP A 32 -1.14 7.47 7.40
N TRP A 33 -0.71 6.72 6.38
CA TRP A 33 -1.56 5.74 5.68
C TRP A 33 -1.24 4.31 6.08
N ALA A 34 0.03 3.91 6.21
CA ALA A 34 0.36 2.54 6.58
C ALA A 34 -0.36 2.06 7.85
N PRO A 35 -0.48 2.86 8.94
CA PRO A 35 -1.26 2.47 10.11
C PRO A 35 -2.76 2.31 9.84
N LEU A 36 -3.31 3.07 8.89
CA LEU A 36 -4.72 2.98 8.51
C LEU A 36 -5.00 1.73 7.67
N LEU A 37 -4.12 1.41 6.72
CA LEU A 37 -4.22 0.21 5.89
C LEU A 37 -4.24 -1.04 6.78
N GLU A 38 -3.31 -1.12 7.74
CA GLU A 38 -3.23 -2.20 8.71
C GLU A 38 -4.43 -2.25 9.66
N ARG A 39 -4.81 -1.11 10.26
CA ARG A 39 -5.97 -1.03 11.17
C ARG A 39 -7.26 -1.51 10.52
N HIS A 40 -7.43 -1.22 9.23
CA HIS A 40 -8.63 -1.56 8.48
C HIS A 40 -8.51 -2.88 7.69
N LYS A 41 -7.40 -3.62 7.83
CA LYS A 41 -7.15 -4.87 7.10
C LYS A 41 -7.38 -4.71 5.60
N VAL A 42 -6.76 -3.68 5.01
CA VAL A 42 -6.72 -3.52 3.55
C VAL A 42 -5.92 -4.67 2.97
N HIS A 43 -6.47 -5.36 1.97
CA HIS A 43 -5.83 -6.56 1.44
C HIS A 43 -4.71 -6.19 0.46
N VAL A 44 -4.95 -5.17 -0.35
CA VAL A 44 -3.99 -4.70 -1.36
C VAL A 44 -4.01 -3.17 -1.43
N TYR A 45 -2.83 -2.58 -1.40
CA TYR A 45 -2.58 -1.20 -1.84
C TYR A 45 -1.97 -1.22 -3.23
N LEU A 46 -2.66 -0.60 -4.19
CA LEU A 46 -2.19 -0.45 -5.57
C LEU A 46 -1.61 0.96 -5.75
N ALA A 47 -0.41 1.04 -6.29
CA ALA A 47 0.25 2.30 -6.63
C ALA A 47 1.01 2.23 -7.95
N GLY A 48 1.59 3.36 -8.33
CA GLY A 48 2.57 3.41 -9.39
C GLY A 48 3.73 4.33 -9.06
N HIS A 49 3.96 5.34 -9.90
CA HIS A 49 5.00 6.39 -9.76
C HIS A 49 6.43 5.90 -10.01
N ASP A 50 6.82 4.76 -9.47
CA ASP A 50 8.04 4.08 -9.89
C ASP A 50 7.76 3.33 -11.20
N HIS A 51 8.52 3.65 -12.25
CA HIS A 51 8.33 3.12 -13.61
C HIS A 51 8.89 1.69 -13.74
N ASP A 52 8.48 0.80 -12.85
CA ASP A 52 8.82 -0.61 -12.77
C ASP A 52 7.65 -1.41 -12.19
N LEU A 53 7.78 -2.74 -12.11
CA LEU A 53 6.74 -3.61 -11.55
C LEU A 53 7.25 -4.22 -10.24
N GLN A 54 6.48 -4.06 -9.16
CA GLN A 54 6.84 -4.60 -7.86
C GLN A 54 5.64 -5.24 -7.16
N HIS A 55 5.92 -6.30 -6.40
CA HIS A 55 5.02 -6.88 -5.41
C HIS A 55 5.81 -7.02 -4.11
N LEU A 56 5.42 -6.26 -3.08
CA LEU A 56 6.09 -6.23 -1.79
C LEU A 56 5.19 -6.82 -0.71
N GLU A 57 5.76 -7.76 0.05
CA GLU A 57 5.18 -8.37 1.25
C GLU A 57 6.11 -8.10 2.43
N MET A 58 5.54 -7.73 3.58
CA MET A 58 6.30 -7.49 4.81
C MET A 58 5.82 -8.44 5.90
N ALA A 59 6.75 -9.14 6.55
CA ALA A 59 6.43 -10.22 7.49
C ALA A 59 5.47 -9.82 8.63
N GLU A 60 5.47 -8.54 9.01
CA GLU A 60 4.67 -8.01 10.12
C GLU A 60 3.48 -7.16 9.64
N ARG A 61 3.10 -7.23 8.36
CA ARG A 61 1.98 -6.47 7.78
C ARG A 61 0.94 -7.39 7.16
N PHE A 62 -0.32 -6.98 7.27
CA PHE A 62 -1.45 -7.62 6.60
C PHE A 62 -1.58 -7.15 5.15
N THR A 63 -1.27 -5.89 4.87
CA THR A 63 -1.50 -5.29 3.55
C THR A 63 -0.41 -5.69 2.56
N SER A 64 -0.81 -6.19 1.39
CA SER A 64 0.06 -6.39 0.24
C SER A 64 0.25 -5.10 -0.55
N PHE A 65 1.43 -4.85 -1.11
CA PHE A 65 1.71 -3.65 -1.93
C PHE A 65 2.06 -4.06 -3.35
N VAL A 66 1.33 -3.55 -4.34
CA VAL A 66 1.57 -3.79 -5.77
C VAL A 66 1.77 -2.46 -6.48
N ILE A 67 2.88 -2.31 -7.21
CA ILE A 67 3.36 -1.05 -7.77
C ILE A 67 3.62 -1.22 -9.28
N SER A 68 3.25 -0.23 -10.10
CA SER A 68 3.42 -0.19 -11.56
C SER A 68 3.91 1.12 -12.17
#